data_AF-A0A537HI25-F1
#
_entry.id   AF-A0A537HI25-F1
#
_cell.length_a   1.000
_cell.length_b   1.000
_cell.length_c   1.000
_cell.angle_alpha   90.00
_cell.angle_beta   90.00
_cell.angle_gamma   90.00
#
_symmetry.space_group_name_H-M   'P 1'
#
loop_
_entity.id
_entity.type
_entity.pdbx_description
1 polymer ?
#
loop_
_entity_poly.entity_id
_entity_poly.type
_entity_poly.pdbx_seq_one_letter_code
_entity_poly.pdbx_strand_id
1 'polypeptide(L)' 'MVEIRKAFEDEALTWKGVSSRPMMGCLCYFYNRKFIGFLVTNGIVVMKLSEKDQKELKEKFGG' A
#
# COMPACT_ATOMS: atom_id res chain seq x y z
N MET A 1 14.03 2.43 -10.68
CA MET A 1 12.98 3.32 -10.13
C MET A 1 11.62 3.14 -10.80
N VAL A 2 11.53 3.26 -12.14
CA VAL A 2 10.26 3.14 -12.88
C VAL A 2 9.63 1.75 -12.73
N GLU A 3 10.43 0.68 -12.73
CA GLU A 3 9.91 -0.69 -12.77
C GLU A 3 9.19 -1.10 -11.48
N ILE A 4 9.78 -0.84 -10.30
CA ILE A 4 9.13 -1.15 -9.00
C ILE A 4 7.84 -0.35 -8.83
N ARG A 5 7.90 0.94 -9.15
CA ARG A 5 6.73 1.81 -9.08
C ARG A 5 5.63 1.31 -10.01
N LYS A 6 5.96 1.05 -11.27
CA LYS A 6 5.00 0.63 -12.28
C LYS A 6 4.37 -0.72 -11.94
N ALA A 7 5.19 -1.71 -11.56
CA ALA A 7 4.70 -3.03 -11.16
C ALA A 7 3.73 -2.95 -9.97
N PHE A 8 4.03 -2.11 -8.98
CA PHE A 8 3.13 -1.90 -7.85
C PHE A 8 1.87 -1.12 -8.23
N GLU A 9 1.98 -0.05 -9.02
CA GLU A 9 0.82 0.74 -9.43
C GLU A 9 -0.12 -0.04 -10.35
N ASP A 10 0.41 -0.89 -11.24
CA ASP A 10 -0.36 -1.76 -12.14
C ASP A 10 -1.24 -2.77 -11.37
N GLU A 11 -0.85 -3.12 -10.13
CA GLU A 11 -1.66 -3.97 -9.25
C GLU A 11 -2.47 -3.14 -8.26
N ALA A 12 -1.81 -2.35 -7.42
CA ALA A 12 -2.44 -1.69 -6.27
C ALA A 12 -3.49 -0.64 -6.67
N LEU A 13 -3.31 0.07 -7.78
CA LEU A 13 -4.29 1.07 -8.24
C LEU A 13 -5.55 0.43 -8.85
N THR A 14 -5.53 -0.88 -9.13
CA THR A 14 -6.72 -1.62 -9.58
C THR A 14 -7.64 -1.98 -8.40
N TRP A 15 -7.12 -1.96 -7.17
CA TRP A 15 -7.90 -2.30 -5.98
C TRP A 15 -8.94 -1.22 -5.68
N LYS A 16 -10.19 -1.62 -5.50
CA LYS A 16 -11.30 -0.70 -5.23
C LYS A 16 -11.03 0.11 -3.96
N GLY A 17 -11.00 1.44 -4.08
CA GLY A 17 -10.78 2.35 -2.96
C GLY A 17 -9.32 2.68 -2.70
N VAL A 18 -8.38 2.16 -3.51
CA VAL A 18 -6.98 2.59 -3.49
C VAL A 18 -6.78 3.83 -4.35
N SER A 19 -5.94 4.75 -3.88
CA SER A 19 -5.55 5.96 -4.60
C SER A 19 -4.10 6.31 -4.30
N SER A 20 -3.41 6.94 -5.26
CA SER A 20 -2.08 7.51 -5.05
C SER A 20 -2.16 9.03 -4.94
N ARG A 21 -1.33 9.62 -4.08
CA ARG A 21 -1.19 11.07 -3.94
C ARG A 21 0.25 11.45 -3.61
N PRO A 22 0.85 12.40 -4.35
CA PRO A 22 2.14 12.95 -3.96
C PRO A 22 2.00 13.77 -2.68
N MET A 23 2.80 13.45 -1.65
CA MET A 23 2.87 14.17 -0.38
C MET A 23 4.29 14.17 0.16
N MET A 24 4.72 15.28 0.76
CA MET A 24 6.02 15.38 1.46
C MET A 24 7.23 14.91 0.62
N GLY A 25 7.18 15.10 -0.70
CA GLY A 25 8.25 14.70 -1.63
C GLY A 25 8.23 13.22 -2.07
N CYS A 26 7.25 12.42 -1.63
CA CYS A 26 7.12 11.01 -2.00
C CYS A 26 5.74 10.71 -2.59
N LEU A 27 5.63 9.59 -3.30
CA LEU A 27 4.35 9.08 -3.78
C LEU A 27 3.74 8.17 -2.72
N CYS A 28 2.61 8.58 -2.17
CA CYS A 28 1.91 7.87 -1.10
C CYS A 28 0.67 7.15 -1.66
N TYR A 29 0.32 6.01 -1.07
CA TYR A 29 -0.82 5.19 -1.43
C TYR A 29 -1.80 5.09 -0.26
N PHE A 30 -3.09 5.16 -0.57
CA PHE A 30 -4.16 5.18 0.41
C PHE A 30 -5.28 4.22 0.04
N TYR A 31 -5.82 3.49 1.01
CA TYR A 31 -7.07 2.75 0.89
C TYR A 31 -8.16 3.42 1.72
N ASN A 32 -9.25 3.89 1.11
CA ASN A 32 -10.34 4.56 1.82
C ASN A 32 -9.85 5.63 2.82
N ARG A 33 -8.91 6.47 2.39
CA ARG A 33 -8.23 7.53 3.18
C ARG A 33 -7.25 7.05 4.26
N LYS A 34 -7.07 5.75 4.46
CA LYS A 34 -6.01 5.20 5.32
C LYS A 34 -4.72 5.05 4.51
N PHE A 35 -3.62 5.52 5.08
CA PHE A 35 -2.29 5.37 4.47
C PHE A 35 -1.85 3.91 4.52
N ILE A 36 -1.49 3.34 3.36
CA ILE A 36 -1.11 1.92 3.24
C ILE A 36 0.35 1.74 2.84
N GLY A 37 0.97 2.74 2.22
CA GLY A 37 2.38 2.70 1.90
C GLY A 37 2.86 3.88 1.07
N PHE A 38 4.16 3.94 0.83
CA PHE A 38 4.76 4.99 0.02
C PHE A 38 6.00 4.50 -0.70
N LEU A 39 6.30 5.16 -1.81
CA LEU A 39 7.49 4.90 -2.62
C LEU A 39 8.71 5.57 -1.98
N VAL A 40 9.78 4.81 -1.84
CA VAL A 40 11.12 5.26 -1.43
C VAL A 40 12.15 4.85 -2.48
N THR A 41 13.39 5.32 -2.34
CA THR A 41 14.47 5.00 -3.28
C THR A 41 14.61 3.48 -3.47
N ASN A 42 14.26 3.02 -4.67
CA ASN A 42 14.28 1.60 -5.07
C ASN A 42 13.46 0.66 -4.18
N GLY A 43 12.39 1.15 -3.55
CA GLY A 43 11.56 0.30 -2.69
C GLY A 43 10.19 0.91 -2.39
N ILE A 44 9.35 0.11 -1.73
CA ILE A 44 8.04 0.52 -1.25
C ILE A 44 7.98 0.18 0.24
N VAL A 45 7.63 1.16 1.06
CA VAL A 45 7.38 0.94 2.48
C VAL A 45 5.89 0.70 2.65
N VAL A 46 5.54 -0.48 3.16
CA VAL A 46 4.15 -0.85 3.47
C VAL A 46 3.91 -0.61 4.96
N MET A 47 2.77 0.00 5.27
CA MET A 47 2.38 0.25 6.66
C MET A 47 2.04 -1.04 7.39
N LYS A 48 2.37 -1.10 8.68
CA LYS A 48 1.94 -2.19 9.55
C LYS A 48 0.41 -2.19 9.62
N LEU A 49 -0.19 -3.34 9.35
CA LEU A 49 -1.62 -3.57 9.54
C LEU A 49 -2.01 -3.34 11.00
N SER A 50 -3.22 -2.84 11.25
CA SER A 50 -3.72 -2.75 12.62
C SER A 50 -3.84 -4.15 13.24
N GLU A 51 -3.79 -4.26 14.56
CA GLU A 51 -3.93 -5.57 15.24
C GLU A 51 -5.24 -6.26 14.88
N LYS A 52 -6.31 -5.48 14.69
CA LYS A 52 -7.60 -5.95 14.21
C LYS A 52 -7.49 -6.58 12.81
N ASP A 53 -6.90 -5.86 11.86
CA ASP A 53 -6.75 -6.35 10.48
C ASP A 53 -5.83 -7.57 10.41
N GLN A 54 -4.78 -7.63 11.25
CA GLN A 54 -3.91 -8.80 11.37
C GLN A 54 -4.66 -10.02 11.89
N LYS A 55 -5.54 -9.83 12.89
CA LYS A 55 -6.35 -10.91 13.43
C LYS A 55 -7.35 -11.43 12.38
N GLU A 56 -8.06 -10.53 11.70
CA GLU A 56 -8.98 -10.90 10.62
C GLU A 56 -8.28 -11.65 9.48
N LEU A 57 -7.05 -11.25 9.11
CA LEU A 57 -6.27 -11.94 8.09
C LEU A 57 -5.82 -13.33 8.55
N LYS A 58 -5.37 -13.47 9.82
CA LYS A 58 -5.03 -14.78 10.39
C LYS A 58 -6.22 -15.72 10.39
N GLU A 59 -7.41 -15.23 10.75
CA GLU A 59 -8.65 -16.01 10.74
C GLU A 59 -9.09 -16.41 9.32
N LYS A 60 -8.88 -15.54 8.32
CA LYS A 60 -9.29 -15.78 6.92
C LYS A 60 -8.32 -16.65 6.13
N PHE A 61 -7.02 -16.51 6.34
CA PHE A 61 -6.00 -17.13 5.48
C PHE A 61 -5.15 -18.19 6.18
N GLY A 62 -5.31 -18.39 7.49
CA GLY A 62 -4.54 -19.37 8.26
C GLY A 62 -3.07 -18.97 8.34
N GLY A 63 -2.72 -18.22 9.39
CA GLY A 63 -1.33 -17.85 9.68
C GLY A 63 -0.60 -18.92 10.48
#